data_AF-A0A6N8BFL2-F1
#
_entry.id   AF-A0A6N8BFL2-F1
#
_cell.length_a   1.000
_cell.length_b   1.000
_cell.length_c   1.000
_cell.angle_alpha   90.00
_cell.angle_beta   90.00
_cell.angle_gamma   90.00
#
_symmetry.space_group_name_H-M   'P 1'
#
loop_
_entity.id
_entity.type
_entity.pdbx_description
1 polymer ?
#
loop_
_entity_poly.entity_id
_entity_poly.type
_entity_poly.pdbx_seq_one_letter_code
_entity_poly.pdbx_strand_id
1 'polypeptide(L)'
;MLNYLCQLDPMPFTIWPFQDIQPNQSVFVEIFPRLYYVLADQDPKIWGELSTVNNVLAYFRSQPLTDNSKITSEDEADAIVSAAAIRHLASNYKTWQPPEMDNCARVHEGWIFGV
;
A
#
# COMPACT_ATOMS: atom_id res chain seq x y z
N MET A 1 -8.76 2.10 -12.14
CA MET A 1 -9.97 2.20 -11.29
C MET A 1 -10.07 3.56 -10.61
N LEU A 2 -9.00 4.05 -9.96
CA LEU A 2 -9.00 5.34 -9.25
C LEU A 2 -9.26 6.57 -10.15
N ASN A 3 -8.72 6.62 -11.37
CA ASN A 3 -8.98 7.71 -12.31
C ASN A 3 -10.49 7.87 -12.65
N TYR A 4 -11.26 6.78 -12.64
CA TYR A 4 -12.70 6.86 -12.83
C TYR A 4 -13.41 7.49 -11.62
N LEU A 5 -12.97 7.16 -10.40
CA LEU A 5 -13.52 7.76 -9.18
C LEU A 5 -13.22 9.27 -9.08
N CYS A 6 -12.10 9.74 -9.63
CA CYS A 6 -11.78 11.18 -9.72
C CYS A 6 -12.81 11.99 -10.51
N GLN A 7 -13.60 11.34 -11.37
CA GLN A 7 -14.61 11.99 -12.21
C GLN A 7 -15.97 12.13 -11.50
N LEU A 8 -16.14 11.49 -10.35
CA LEU A 8 -17.33 11.58 -9.52
C LEU A 8 -17.09 12.71 -8.51
N ASP A 9 -17.76 13.85 -8.64
CA ASP A 9 -17.60 15.03 -7.77
C ASP A 9 -18.98 15.38 -7.17
N PRO A 10 -19.10 15.81 -5.89
CA PRO A 10 -18.05 16.04 -4.88
C PRO A 10 -17.68 14.81 -4.04
N MET A 11 -16.38 14.63 -3.76
CA MET A 11 -15.86 13.59 -2.86
C MET A 11 -15.22 14.18 -1.60
N PRO A 12 -15.40 13.56 -0.42
CA PRO A 12 -14.79 14.00 0.83
C PRO A 12 -13.32 13.55 0.99
N PHE A 13 -12.66 13.13 -0.09
CA PHE A 13 -11.30 12.60 -0.08
C PHE A 13 -10.54 12.96 -1.36
N THR A 14 -9.21 12.96 -1.27
CA THR A 14 -8.31 13.13 -2.41
C THR A 14 -7.92 11.77 -2.97
N ILE A 15 -7.78 11.66 -4.29
CA ILE A 15 -7.28 10.45 -4.95
C ILE A 15 -5.86 10.70 -5.49
N TRP A 16 -4.87 10.05 -4.89
CA TRP A 16 -3.48 10.10 -5.34
C TRP A 16 -3.24 9.06 -6.46
N PRO A 17 -2.40 9.35 -7.46
CA PRO A 17 -1.62 10.58 -7.65
C PRO A 17 -2.31 11.64 -8.53
N PHE A 18 -3.57 11.42 -8.90
CA PHE A 18 -4.28 12.24 -9.87
C PHE A 18 -4.62 13.66 -9.37
N GLN A 19 -4.87 13.79 -8.07
CA GLN A 19 -5.28 15.05 -7.43
C GLN A 19 -4.25 15.55 -6.42
N ASP A 20 -4.21 16.86 -6.23
CA ASP A 20 -3.36 17.50 -5.22
C ASP A 20 -3.90 17.22 -3.80
N ILE A 21 -3.01 16.75 -2.92
CA ILE A 21 -3.33 16.41 -1.53
C ILE A 21 -3.76 17.67 -0.78
N GLN A 22 -5.00 17.67 -0.28
CA GLN A 22 -5.53 18.75 0.55
C GLN A 22 -5.35 18.47 2.04
N PRO A 23 -5.01 19.48 2.85
CA PRO A 23 -5.00 19.35 4.31
C PRO A 23 -6.37 18.89 4.84
N ASN A 24 -6.37 18.04 5.87
CA ASN A 24 -7.58 17.53 6.54
C ASN A 24 -8.52 16.66 5.68
N GLN A 25 -8.04 16.13 4.55
CA GLN A 25 -8.76 15.13 3.77
C GLN A 25 -8.09 13.76 3.89
N SER A 26 -8.91 12.71 3.85
CA SER A 26 -8.40 11.36 3.62
C SER A 26 -7.86 11.23 2.20
N VAL A 27 -6.81 10.44 2.03
CA VAL A 27 -6.21 10.16 0.71
C VAL A 27 -6.47 8.71 0.35
N PHE A 28 -6.98 8.48 -0.86
CA PHE A 28 -7.06 7.17 -1.48
C PHE A 28 -5.84 6.94 -2.38
N VAL A 29 -5.23 5.77 -2.24
CA VAL A 29 -4.07 5.32 -3.02
C VAL A 29 -4.33 3.91 -3.53
N GLU A 30 -3.71 3.56 -4.65
CA GLU A 30 -3.65 2.18 -5.11
C GLU A 30 -2.45 1.49 -4.48
N ILE A 31 -2.61 0.24 -4.06
CA ILE A 31 -1.55 -0.58 -3.44
C ILE A 31 -1.44 -1.92 -4.16
N PHE A 32 -0.25 -2.52 -4.09
CA PHE A 32 0.00 -3.86 -4.62
C PHE A 32 0.67 -4.73 -3.54
N PRO A 33 -0.13 -5.39 -2.67
CA PRO A 33 0.38 -6.07 -1.47
C PRO A 33 1.50 -7.07 -1.73
N ARG A 34 1.45 -7.77 -2.87
CA ARG A 34 2.49 -8.73 -3.27
C ARG A 34 3.89 -8.13 -3.34
N LEU A 35 4.03 -6.85 -3.70
CA LEU A 35 5.31 -6.15 -3.69
C LEU A 35 5.90 -6.13 -2.27
N TYR A 36 5.08 -5.93 -1.25
CA TYR A 36 5.55 -5.80 0.13
C TYR A 36 6.15 -7.10 0.66
N TYR A 37 5.65 -8.26 0.23
CA TYR A 37 6.30 -9.55 0.49
C TYR A 37 7.66 -9.63 -0.20
N VAL A 38 7.72 -9.28 -1.48
CA VAL A 38 8.97 -9.32 -2.27
C VAL A 38 10.03 -8.39 -1.70
N LEU A 39 9.67 -7.18 -1.26
CA LEU A 39 10.59 -6.24 -0.61
C LEU A 39 11.19 -6.81 0.69
N ALA A 40 10.43 -7.65 1.40
CA ALA A 40 10.87 -8.35 2.60
C ALA A 40 11.54 -9.71 2.32
N ASP A 41 11.87 -10.00 1.05
CA ASP A 41 12.45 -11.27 0.59
C ASP A 41 11.59 -12.49 0.97
N GLN A 42 10.27 -12.34 0.91
CA GLN A 42 9.30 -13.40 1.18
C GLN A 42 8.49 -13.74 -0.08
N ASP A 43 8.06 -15.00 -0.23
CA ASP A 43 7.16 -15.42 -1.32
C ASP A 43 5.70 -15.06 -0.96
N PRO A 44 5.02 -14.19 -1.73
CA PRO A 44 3.62 -13.84 -1.48
C PRO A 44 2.66 -15.03 -1.58
N LYS A 45 3.05 -16.15 -2.22
CA LYS A 45 2.18 -17.34 -2.36
C LYS A 45 2.04 -18.13 -1.06
N ILE A 46 2.90 -17.91 -0.08
CA ILE A 46 2.88 -18.57 1.22
C ILE A 46 2.36 -17.63 2.33
N TRP A 47 1.44 -16.72 1.97
CA TRP A 47 0.77 -15.79 2.88
C TRP A 47 0.07 -16.46 4.07
N GLY A 48 -0.31 -17.74 3.95
CA GLY A 48 -0.98 -18.50 5.01
C GLY A 48 -0.04 -18.91 6.15
N GLU A 49 1.27 -18.84 5.93
CA GLU A 49 2.26 -19.16 6.96
C GLU A 49 2.50 -17.94 7.87
N LEU A 50 2.24 -18.13 9.17
CA LEU A 50 2.38 -17.06 10.16
C LEU A 50 3.80 -16.48 10.20
N SER A 51 4.82 -17.33 10.00
CA SER A 51 6.22 -16.92 9.95
C SER A 51 6.50 -16.00 8.76
N THR A 52 5.94 -16.29 7.58
CA THR A 52 6.05 -15.43 6.39
C THR A 52 5.52 -14.04 6.72
N VAL A 53 4.27 -13.94 7.21
CA VAL A 53 3.67 -12.65 7.53
C VAL A 53 4.44 -11.92 8.63
N ASN A 54 4.87 -12.61 9.68
CA ASN A 54 5.67 -12.01 10.74
C ASN A 54 7.05 -11.51 10.25
N ASN A 55 7.69 -12.19 9.29
CA ASN A 55 8.92 -11.71 8.66
C ASN A 55 8.68 -10.42 7.88
N VAL A 56 7.59 -10.34 7.10
CA VAL A 56 7.21 -9.10 6.39
C VAL A 56 6.90 -7.97 7.38
N LEU A 57 6.15 -8.27 8.45
CA LEU A 57 5.87 -7.30 9.51
C LEU A 57 7.15 -6.78 10.16
N ALA A 58 8.12 -7.65 10.44
CA ALA A 58 9.41 -7.28 10.99
C ALA A 58 10.20 -6.37 10.04
N TYR A 59 10.22 -6.66 8.73
CA TYR A 59 10.85 -5.82 7.71
C TYR A 59 10.30 -4.39 7.74
N PHE A 60 8.96 -4.23 7.84
CA PHE A 60 8.31 -2.92 7.96
C PHE A 60 8.25 -2.36 9.39
N ARG A 61 9.00 -2.93 10.34
CA ARG A 61 9.08 -2.50 11.75
C ARG A 61 7.71 -2.49 12.46
N SER A 62 6.86 -3.45 12.13
CA SER A 62 5.62 -3.73 12.84
C SER A 62 5.80 -4.82 13.88
N GLN A 63 4.94 -4.82 14.89
CA GLN A 63 4.86 -5.95 15.82
C GLN A 63 4.38 -7.20 15.09
N PRO A 64 4.84 -8.40 15.49
CA PRO A 64 4.36 -9.65 14.92
C PRO A 64 2.93 -9.95 15.38
N LEU A 65 2.23 -10.75 14.60
CA LEU A 65 1.05 -11.47 15.04
C LEU A 65 1.44 -12.50 16.10
N THR A 66 0.53 -12.76 17.05
CA THR A 66 0.74 -13.73 18.12
C THR A 66 0.75 -15.17 17.58
N ASP A 67 1.43 -16.09 18.26
CA ASP A 67 1.55 -17.50 17.81
C ASP A 67 0.21 -18.23 17.61
N ASN A 68 -0.86 -17.74 18.23
CA ASN A 68 -2.22 -18.30 18.10
C ASN A 68 -3.07 -17.62 17.03
N SER A 69 -2.54 -16.60 16.34
CA SER A 69 -3.22 -15.90 15.25
C SER A 69 -3.43 -16.85 14.08
N LYS A 70 -4.62 -16.77 13.47
CA LYS A 70 -4.96 -17.52 12.26
C LYS A 70 -5.25 -16.55 11.14
N ILE A 71 -4.54 -16.72 10.03
CA ILE A 71 -4.80 -15.99 8.80
C ILE A 71 -5.80 -16.82 8.00
N THR A 72 -6.97 -16.27 7.74
CA THR A 72 -8.11 -17.01 7.17
C THR A 72 -8.24 -16.84 5.65
N SER A 73 -7.57 -15.86 5.06
CA SER A 73 -7.58 -15.58 3.62
C SER A 73 -6.34 -14.79 3.16
N GLU A 74 -6.07 -14.82 1.84
CA GLU A 74 -5.04 -13.97 1.20
C GLU A 74 -5.33 -12.49 1.43
N ASP A 75 -6.59 -12.07 1.27
CA ASP A 75 -7.02 -10.67 1.48
C ASP A 75 -6.75 -10.18 2.91
N GLU A 76 -6.93 -11.05 3.92
CA GLU A 76 -6.61 -10.72 5.31
C GLU A 76 -5.10 -10.53 5.50
N ALA A 77 -4.28 -11.43 4.96
CA ALA A 77 -2.83 -11.33 5.01
C ALA A 77 -2.33 -10.06 4.32
N ASP A 78 -2.86 -9.78 3.13
CA ASP A 78 -2.56 -8.61 2.33
C ASP A 78 -2.95 -7.32 3.04
N ALA A 79 -4.11 -7.28 3.71
CA ALA A 79 -4.53 -6.12 4.49
C ALA A 79 -3.58 -5.84 5.67
N ILE A 80 -3.17 -6.88 6.41
CA ILE A 80 -2.25 -6.78 7.55
C ILE A 80 -0.88 -6.26 7.08
N VAL A 81 -0.31 -6.89 6.05
CA VAL A 81 0.99 -6.52 5.49
C VAL A 81 0.95 -5.10 4.90
N SER A 82 -0.11 -4.77 4.17
CA SER A 82 -0.26 -3.43 3.59
C SER A 82 -0.37 -2.35 4.64
N ALA A 83 -1.10 -2.58 5.74
CA ALA A 83 -1.19 -1.61 6.83
C ALA A 83 0.18 -1.34 7.49
N ALA A 84 1.01 -2.38 7.66
CA ALA A 84 2.37 -2.24 8.16
C ALA A 84 3.27 -1.49 7.17
N ALA A 85 3.23 -1.88 5.89
CA ALA A 85 4.02 -1.27 4.82
C ALA A 85 3.68 0.21 4.63
N ILE A 86 2.39 0.56 4.52
CA ILE A 86 1.94 1.95 4.36
C ILE A 86 2.39 2.80 5.54
N ARG A 87 2.21 2.33 6.78
CA ARG A 87 2.66 3.07 7.97
C ARG A 87 4.17 3.34 7.94
N HIS A 88 4.96 2.36 7.49
CA HIS A 88 6.41 2.49 7.41
C HIS A 88 6.84 3.46 6.30
N LEU A 89 6.29 3.27 5.10
CA LEU A 89 6.69 3.96 3.87
C LEU A 89 6.12 5.37 3.77
N ALA A 90 4.97 5.66 4.38
CA ALA A 90 4.31 6.97 4.28
C ALA A 90 5.17 8.14 4.78
N SER A 91 6.14 7.88 5.66
CA SER A 91 7.09 8.89 6.14
C SER A 91 8.19 9.22 5.12
N ASN A 92 8.38 8.41 4.09
CA ASN A 92 9.37 8.60 3.04
C ASN A 92 8.76 9.40 1.87
N TYR A 93 9.24 10.63 1.67
CA TYR A 93 8.75 11.49 0.59
C TYR A 93 8.89 10.85 -0.80
N LYS A 94 9.93 10.03 -1.02
CA LYS A 94 10.18 9.39 -2.33
C LYS A 94 9.11 8.38 -2.70
N THR A 95 8.39 7.83 -1.72
CA THR A 95 7.25 6.94 -1.98
C THR A 95 6.05 7.69 -2.57
N TRP A 96 5.91 8.97 -2.25
CA TRP A 96 4.83 9.82 -2.76
C TRP A 96 5.20 10.56 -4.05
N GLN A 97 6.50 10.72 -4.31
CA GLN A 97 7.05 11.40 -5.48
C GLN A 97 8.22 10.60 -6.06
N PRO A 98 7.95 9.40 -6.63
CA PRO A 98 8.99 8.64 -7.30
C PRO A 98 9.47 9.39 -8.56
N PRO A 99 10.78 9.35 -8.88
CA PRO A 99 11.35 10.06 -10.02
C PRO A 99 10.69 9.76 -11.36
N GLU A 100 10.17 8.55 -11.51
CA GLU A 100 9.56 8.02 -12.72
C GLU A 100 8.08 8.45 -12.89
N MET A 101 7.44 8.97 -11.83
CA MET A 101 6.08 9.50 -11.90
C MET A 101 6.08 10.93 -12.44
N ASP A 102 6.32 11.06 -13.75
CA ASP A 102 6.15 12.31 -14.47
C ASP A 102 4.66 12.70 -14.63
N ASN A 103 4.40 13.86 -15.23
CA ASN A 103 3.01 14.33 -15.37
C ASN A 103 2.17 13.47 -16.34
N CYS A 104 2.79 12.81 -17.31
CA CYS A 104 2.09 11.91 -18.23
C CYS A 104 1.65 10.65 -17.50
N ALA A 105 2.58 9.98 -16.81
CA ALA A 105 2.31 8.81 -15.98
C ALA A 105 1.25 9.13 -14.93
N ARG A 106 1.43 10.25 -14.20
CA ARG A 106 0.49 10.68 -13.15
C ARG A 106 -0.96 10.83 -13.63
N VAL A 107 -1.18 11.44 -14.79
CA VAL A 107 -2.53 11.78 -15.28
C VAL A 107 -3.20 10.62 -16.01
N HIS A 108 -2.42 9.82 -16.75
CA HIS A 108 -2.97 8.81 -17.66
C HIS A 108 -2.86 7.38 -17.12
N GLU A 109 -1.78 7.06 -16.41
CA GLU A 109 -1.50 5.71 -15.92
C GLU A 109 -1.81 5.57 -14.43
N GLY A 110 -1.51 6.62 -13.65
CA GLY A 110 -1.50 6.60 -12.20
C GLY A 110 -0.17 6.10 -11.63
N TRP A 111 -0.17 5.74 -10.35
CA TRP A 111 0.97 5.11 -9.70
C TRP A 111 0.50 4.24 -8.54
N ILE A 112 1.26 3.17 -8.26
CA ILE A 112 0.99 2.27 -7.13
C ILE A 112 1.89 2.70 -5.97
N PHE A 113 1.30 2.88 -4.79
CA PHE A 113 2.03 3.32 -3.62
C PHE A 113 3.11 2.31 -3.19
N GLY A 114 4.36 2.76 -3.13
CA GLY A 114 5.52 1.93 -2.76
C GLY A 114 6.28 1.30 -3.92
N VAL A 115 5.85 1.54 -5.17
CA VAL A 115 6.59 1.20 -6.40
C VAL A 115 7.60 2.29 -6.74
#